data_AF-A0A5S3VWV3-F1
#
_entry.id   AF-A0A5S3VWV3-F1
#
_cell.length_a   1.000
_cell.length_b   1.000
_cell.length_c   1.000
_cell.angle_alpha   90.00
_cell.angle_beta   90.00
_cell.angle_gamma   90.00
#
_symmetry.space_group_name_H-M   'P 1'
#
loop_
_entity.id
_entity.type
_entity.pdbx_description
1 polymer ?
#
loop_
_entity_poly.entity_id
_entity_poly.type
_entity_poly.pdbx_seq_one_letter_code
_entity_poly.pdbx_strand_id
1 'polypeptide(L)' 'MVIKPKIRGFICTNAHPVGCAAHVQEQIEYVKQQGQIENGPKNVLVIGASTGYGLASRITAAFGAGAKTLGIFF' A
#
# COMPACT_ATOMS: atom_id res chain seq x y z
N MET A 1 23.63 -4.72 5.06
CA MET A 1 23.58 -6.03 5.74
C MET A 1 22.70 -6.98 4.92
N VAL A 2 22.91 -8.30 5.01
CA VAL A 2 21.98 -9.28 4.41
C VAL A 2 20.79 -9.49 5.36
N ILE A 3 19.57 -9.20 4.91
CA ILE A 3 18.35 -9.34 5.72
C ILE A 3 17.66 -10.66 5.37
N LYS A 4 17.49 -11.55 6.35
CA LYS A 4 16.75 -12.82 6.22
C LYS A 4 15.51 -12.79 7.12
N PRO A 5 14.40 -13.48 6.77
CA PRO A 5 13.21 -13.52 7.60
C PRO A 5 13.47 -14.05 9.02
N LYS A 6 12.92 -13.39 10.05
CA LYS A 6 12.99 -13.80 11.46
C LYS A 6 11.59 -14.02 12.04
N ILE A 7 11.07 -15.22 11.83
CA ILE A 7 9.66 -15.58 12.08
C ILE A 7 9.53 -16.46 13.33
N ARG A 8 8.57 -16.15 14.20
CA ARG A 8 8.13 -16.97 15.35
C ARG A 8 6.61 -16.96 15.42
N GLY A 9 5.97 -18.11 15.14
CA GLY A 9 4.52 -18.17 14.97
C GLY A 9 4.07 -17.21 13.86
N PHE A 10 3.15 -16.31 14.19
CA PHE A 10 2.63 -15.28 13.27
C PHE A 10 3.39 -13.94 13.35
N ILE A 11 4.51 -13.87 14.08
CA ILE A 11 5.29 -12.64 14.25
C ILE A 11 6.58 -12.73 13.44
N CYS A 12 6.80 -11.78 12.53
CA CYS A 12 8.09 -11.53 11.90
C CYS A 12 8.72 -10.28 12.51
N THR A 13 9.92 -10.40 13.09
CA THR A 13 10.57 -9.33 13.86
C THR A 13 11.40 -8.36 13.00
N ASN A 14 11.40 -8.55 11.68
CA ASN A 14 12.07 -7.69 10.71
C ASN A 14 11.29 -7.58 9.40
N ALA A 15 11.69 -6.64 8.55
CA ALA A 15 11.14 -6.42 7.21
C ALA A 15 12.26 -6.17 6.19
N HIS A 16 12.04 -6.57 4.94
CA HIS A 16 13.00 -6.34 3.85
C HIS A 16 12.60 -5.10 3.05
N PRO A 17 13.37 -4.00 3.07
CA PRO A 17 12.93 -2.72 2.50
C PRO A 17 12.64 -2.79 1.00
N VAL A 18 13.52 -3.46 0.24
CA VAL A 18 13.31 -3.65 -1.21
C VAL A 18 12.10 -4.54 -1.50
N GLY A 19 11.81 -5.50 -0.63
CA GLY A 19 10.67 -6.39 -0.80
C GLY A 19 9.35 -5.66 -0.54
N CYS A 20 9.30 -4.81 0.49
CA CYS A 20 8.16 -3.95 0.76
C CYS A 20 7.91 -2.96 -0.40
N ALA A 21 8.96 -2.36 -0.95
CA ALA A 21 8.83 -1.46 -2.11
C ALA A 21 8.28 -2.19 -3.35
N ALA A 22 8.82 -3.37 -3.66
CA ALA A 22 8.32 -4.21 -4.75
C ALA A 22 6.84 -4.59 -4.55
N HIS A 23 6.47 -5.00 -3.33
CA HIS A 23 5.09 -5.38 -3.02
C HIS A 23 4.09 -4.22 -3.17
N VAL A 24 4.49 -3.00 -2.81
CA VAL A 24 3.67 -1.80 -3.06
C VAL A 24 3.57 -1.51 -4.55
N GLN A 25 4.68 -1.65 -5.29
CA GLN A 25 4.72 -1.43 -6.73
C GLN A 25 3.80 -2.40 -7.49
N GLU A 26 3.82 -3.68 -7.14
CA GLU A 26 2.93 -4.71 -7.70
C GLU A 26 1.44 -4.34 -7.52
N GLN A 27 1.06 -3.84 -6.34
CA GLN A 27 -0.33 -3.40 -6.07
C GLN A 27 -0.71 -2.14 -6.88
N ILE A 28 0.22 -1.20 -7.05
CA ILE A 28 0.00 -0.01 -7.88
C ILE A 28 -0.21 -0.42 -9.34
N GLU A 29 0.63 -1.32 -9.85
CA GLU A 29 0.53 -1.83 -11.22
C GLU A 29 -0.78 -2.57 -11.44
N TYR A 30 -1.17 -3.42 -10.49
CA TYR A 30 -2.47 -4.10 -10.51
C TYR A 30 -3.62 -3.10 -10.67
N VAL A 31 -3.67 -2.05 -9.84
CA VAL A 31 -4.74 -1.04 -9.90
C VAL A 31 -4.72 -0.30 -11.24
N LYS A 32 -3.55 0.09 -11.75
CA LYS A 32 -3.44 0.77 -13.05
C LYS A 32 -3.93 -0.11 -14.21
N GLN A 33 -3.73 -1.43 -14.13
CA GLN A 33 -4.19 -2.38 -15.15
C GLN A 33 -5.71 -2.54 -15.18
N GLN A 34 -6.43 -2.27 -14.08
CA GLN A 34 -7.90 -2.34 -14.06
C GLN A 34 -8.59 -1.16 -14.78
N GLY A 35 -7.84 -0.13 -15.16
CA GLY A 35 -8.38 1.09 -15.75
C GLY A 35 -8.74 2.16 -14.69
N GLN A 36 -9.07 3.35 -15.17
CA GLN A 36 -9.35 4.49 -14.30
C GLN A 36 -10.72 4.33 -13.62
N ILE A 37 -10.78 4.61 -12.32
CA ILE A 37 -12.03 4.69 -11.56
C ILE A 37 -12.65 6.06 -11.81
N GLU A 38 -13.71 6.09 -12.61
CA GLU A 38 -14.48 7.31 -12.86
C GLU A 38 -15.22 7.79 -11.61
N ASN A 39 -15.40 9.10 -11.48
CA ASN A 39 -16.12 9.74 -10.37
C ASN A 39 -15.60 9.41 -8.97
N GLY A 40 -14.34 8.99 -8.85
CA GLY A 40 -13.70 8.74 -7.56
C GLY A 40 -13.40 10.02 -6.76
N PRO A 41 -13.23 9.90 -5.42
CA PRO A 41 -12.98 11.04 -4.54
C PRO A 41 -11.68 11.76 -4.89
N LYS A 42 -11.65 13.09 -4.73
CA LYS A 42 -10.47 13.90 -5.08
C LYS A 42 -9.47 14.11 -3.94
N ASN A 43 -9.96 14.09 -2.70
CA ASN A 43 -9.14 14.20 -1.49
C ASN A 43 -9.57 13.10 -0.51
N VAL A 44 -8.61 12.30 -0.04
CA VAL A 44 -8.89 11.13 0.81
C VAL A 44 -7.95 11.13 2.02
N LEU A 45 -8.53 11.01 3.21
CA LEU A 45 -7.81 10.69 4.45
C LEU A 45 -7.96 9.20 4.73
N VAL A 46 -6.84 8.50 4.93
CA VAL A 46 -6.82 7.09 5.32
C VAL A 46 -6.16 6.95 6.70
N ILE A 47 -6.91 6.48 7.69
CA ILE A 47 -6.41 6.16 9.03
C ILE A 47 -6.08 4.67 9.07
N GLY A 48 -4.81 4.32 9.26
CA GLY A 48 -4.29 2.96 9.08
C GLY A 48 -3.74 2.70 7.68
N ALA A 49 -2.94 3.62 7.14
CA ALA A 49 -2.57 3.64 5.73
C ALA A 49 -1.27 2.88 5.34
N SER A 50 -0.63 2.18 6.29
CA SER A 50 0.71 1.60 6.09
C SER A 50 0.71 0.15 5.64
N THR A 51 -0.35 -0.62 5.92
CA THR A 51 -0.41 -2.06 5.60
C THR A 51 -1.85 -2.52 5.28
N GLY A 52 -1.98 -3.74 4.78
CA GLY A 52 -3.27 -4.42 4.60
C GLY A 52 -4.29 -3.61 3.79
N TYR A 53 -5.56 -3.66 4.22
CA TYR A 53 -6.64 -3.00 3.50
C TYR A 53 -6.51 -1.48 3.48
N GLY A 54 -5.97 -0.83 4.51
CA GLY A 54 -5.80 0.62 4.48
C GLY A 54 -4.73 1.07 3.49
N LEU A 55 -3.64 0.32 3.34
CA LEU A 55 -2.69 0.52 2.25
C LEU A 55 -3.36 0.33 0.88
N ALA A 56 -4.12 -0.75 0.70
CA ALA A 56 -4.85 -1.01 -0.53
C ALA A 56 -5.85 0.11 -0.87
N SER A 57 -6.64 0.59 0.11
CA SER A 57 -7.55 1.73 -0.07
C SER A 57 -6.81 2.99 -0.49
N ARG A 58 -5.64 3.28 0.09
CA ARG A 58 -4.82 4.42 -0.30
C ARG A 58 -4.28 4.29 -1.72
N ILE A 59 -3.79 3.10 -2.09
CA ILE A 59 -3.29 2.82 -3.45
C ILE A 59 -4.42 2.99 -4.47
N THR A 60 -5.58 2.37 -4.24
CA THR A 60 -6.75 2.49 -5.13
C THR A 60 -7.21 3.93 -5.29
N ALA A 61 -7.30 4.69 -4.20
CA ALA A 61 -7.67 6.10 -4.26
C ALA A 61 -6.66 6.93 -5.07
N ALA A 62 -5.36 6.76 -4.81
CA ALA A 62 -4.32 7.56 -5.47
C ALA A 62 -4.12 7.17 -6.94
N PHE A 63 -3.95 5.88 -7.21
CA PHE A 63 -3.52 5.38 -8.53
C PHE A 63 -4.66 4.89 -9.41
N GLY A 64 -5.82 4.56 -8.82
CA GLY A 64 -7.03 4.21 -9.58
C GLY A 64 -7.94 5.41 -9.84
N ALA A 65 -8.13 6.27 -8.83
CA ALA A 65 -9.03 7.43 -8.92
C ALA A 65 -8.33 8.80 -9.07
N GLY A 66 -7.01 8.86 -8.96
CA GLY A 66 -6.25 10.11 -9.06
C GLY A 66 -6.42 11.04 -7.85
N ALA A 67 -6.74 10.50 -6.68
CA ALA A 67 -6.99 11.29 -5.47
C ALA A 67 -5.68 11.78 -4.81
N LYS A 68 -5.73 12.98 -4.21
CA LYS A 68 -4.74 13.41 -3.21
C LYS A 68 -4.99 12.64 -1.92
N THR A 69 -3.98 11.95 -1.39
CA THR A 69 -4.13 11.12 -0.19
C THR A 69 -3.28 11.61 0.97
N LEU A 70 -3.89 11.71 2.16
CA LEU A 70 -3.22 11.87 3.44
C LEU A 70 -3.37 10.55 4.23
N GLY A 71 -2.26 9.98 4.68
CA GLY A 71 -2.26 8.70 5.40
C GLY A 71 -1.74 8.86 6.82
N ILE A 72 -2.43 8.25 7.79
CA ILE A 72 -2.01 8.15 9.20
C ILE A 72 -1.68 6.68 9.51
N PHE A 73 -0.58 6.44 10.21
CA PHE A 73 -0.11 5.10 10.58
C PHE A 73 0.80 5.15 11.80
N PHE A 74 1.02 3.98 12.42
CA PHE A 74 2.00 3.73 13.47
C PHE A 74 2.85 2.53 13.07
#